data_AF-A0A4P7TT59-F1
#
_entry.id   AF-A0A4P7TT59-F1
#
_cell.length_a   1.000
_cell.length_b   1.000
_cell.length_c   1.000
_cell.angle_alpha   90.00
_cell.angle_beta   90.00
_cell.angle_gamma   90.00
#
_symmetry.space_group_name_H-M   'P 1'
#
loop_
_entity.id
_entity.type
_entity.pdbx_description
1 polymer ?
#
loop_
_entity_poly.entity_id
_entity_poly.type
_entity_poly.pdbx_seq_one_letter_code
_entity_poly.pdbx_strand_id
1 'polypeptide(L)'
;MTQANLSETLFKPRFKHPETSTLVRRFNHGAQPPVQSALDGKTIPHWYRMINRLMWIWRGIDPREILDVQARIVMSDAERTDDDLYDTVIGYRGGNWIYEWATQAMVWQQKACTEEDPQLSGRHWLHAATLYNIAAYPHLKGDDLAEQAQALSNRAYEEAAQRLPGTMRQMEFTVPGGAPITGFLHMPKGDGPFPTVLMCGGLDAMQTDYYSLYERYFAPRGIAMLTIDMPSVGFSSKWKLTQDSSLLHQHVLKALPNVPWVDHTRVAAFGFRFGANVAVRLAYLESPRLKAVACLGPVVHTLLSDFKCQQQVPEMYLDVLASRLGMHDASDEALRVELNRYSLKVQGLLGRRCPTPMLSGYWKNDPFSPEEDSRLITSSSADGKLLEIPFNPVYRNFDKGLQEITGWIEKRLC
;
A
#
# COMPACT_ATOMS: atom_id res chain seq x y z
N MET A 1 -5.05 46.10 -15.85
CA MET A 1 -4.78 44.67 -16.09
C MET A 1 -3.61 44.58 -17.05
N THR A 2 -2.43 44.20 -16.56
CA THR A 2 -1.26 43.95 -17.40
C THR A 2 -1.55 42.71 -18.25
N GLN A 3 -1.67 42.88 -19.57
CA GLN A 3 -1.74 41.77 -20.52
C GLN A 3 -0.48 40.92 -20.38
N ALA A 4 -0.64 39.62 -20.14
CA ALA A 4 0.47 38.69 -20.07
C ALA A 4 1.23 38.70 -21.42
N ASN A 5 2.56 38.84 -21.36
CA ASN A 5 3.40 38.94 -22.54
C ASN A 5 3.33 37.61 -23.33
N LEU A 6 3.11 37.68 -24.64
CA LEU A 6 2.98 36.51 -25.51
C LEU A 6 4.21 35.60 -25.41
N SER A 7 5.40 36.18 -25.22
CA SER A 7 6.66 35.47 -25.02
C SER A 7 6.68 34.70 -23.69
N GLU A 8 6.13 35.23 -22.60
CA GLU A 8 6.02 34.50 -21.32
C GLU A 8 5.07 33.29 -21.42
N THR A 9 4.08 33.37 -22.30
CA THR A 9 3.12 32.28 -22.54
C THR A 9 3.70 31.21 -23.47
N LEU A 10 4.47 31.62 -24.48
CA LEU A 10 5.10 30.73 -25.47
C LEU A 10 6.33 30.01 -24.93
N PHE A 11 7.11 30.64 -24.05
CA PHE A 11 8.34 30.09 -23.48
C PHE A 11 8.18 29.53 -22.06
N LYS A 12 6.96 29.53 -21.50
CA LYS A 12 6.68 28.80 -20.26
C LYS A 12 6.94 27.31 -20.54
N PRO A 13 7.86 26.64 -19.82
CA PRO A 13 8.16 25.25 -20.09
C PRO A 13 6.88 24.42 -19.89
N ARG A 14 6.31 23.96 -21.02
CA ARG A 14 5.20 23.03 -21.03
C ARG A 14 5.78 21.64 -20.88
N PHE A 15 5.97 21.22 -19.64
CA PHE A 15 6.28 19.82 -19.37
C PHE A 15 5.06 18.98 -19.76
N LYS A 16 5.21 18.17 -20.81
CA LYS A 16 4.25 17.11 -21.12
C LYS A 16 4.58 15.93 -20.23
N HIS A 17 3.99 15.90 -19.03
CA HIS A 17 4.02 14.71 -18.20
C HIS A 17 3.13 13.64 -18.86
N PRO A 18 3.63 12.41 -19.07
CA PRO A 18 2.80 11.30 -19.52
C PRO A 18 1.66 11.09 -18.51
N GLU A 19 0.46 10.79 -19.01
CA GLU A 19 -0.67 10.44 -18.15
C GLU A 19 -0.47 9.02 -17.58
N THR A 20 -0.91 8.80 -16.35
CA THR A 20 -0.61 7.59 -15.57
C THR A 20 -0.92 6.28 -16.31
N SER A 21 -2.06 6.17 -17.00
CA SER A 21 -2.47 4.95 -17.70
C SER A 21 -1.58 4.62 -18.92
N THR A 22 -0.73 5.55 -19.35
CA THR A 22 0.21 5.35 -20.47
C THR A 22 1.60 4.87 -20.05
N LEU A 23 1.89 4.85 -18.74
CA LEU A 23 3.24 4.59 -18.22
C LEU A 23 3.68 3.12 -18.34
N VAL A 24 2.71 2.20 -18.41
CA VAL A 24 2.98 0.78 -18.66
C VAL A 24 2.35 0.43 -20.01
N ARG A 25 3.18 0.05 -20.96
CA ARG A 25 2.74 -0.28 -22.32
C ARG A 25 2.39 -1.76 -22.39
N ARG A 26 1.11 -2.09 -22.28
CA ARG A 26 0.62 -3.46 -22.50
C ARG A 26 -0.16 -3.56 -23.80
N PHE A 27 -0.01 -4.69 -24.48
CA PHE A 27 -0.46 -4.88 -25.87
C PHE A 27 -1.93 -5.33 -25.98
N ASN A 28 -2.58 -5.69 -24.86
CA ASN A 28 -3.99 -6.08 -24.81
C ASN A 28 -4.73 -5.20 -23.79
N HIS A 29 -5.47 -4.20 -24.31
CA HIS A 29 -6.48 -3.49 -23.54
C HIS A 29 -7.82 -4.19 -23.75
N GLY A 30 -8.19 -5.06 -22.81
CA GLY A 30 -9.42 -5.84 -22.85
C GLY A 30 -10.53 -5.14 -22.06
N ALA A 31 -11.77 -5.64 -22.18
CA ALA A 31 -12.84 -5.19 -21.29
C ALA A 31 -12.48 -5.52 -19.83
N GLN A 32 -12.53 -4.52 -18.95
CA GLN A 32 -12.23 -4.69 -17.52
C GLN A 32 -13.28 -5.62 -16.88
N PRO A 33 -12.89 -6.77 -16.29
CA PRO A 33 -13.84 -7.59 -15.56
C PRO A 33 -14.41 -6.82 -14.36
N PRO A 34 -15.71 -6.96 -14.04
CA PRO A 34 -16.28 -6.40 -12.83
C PRO A 34 -15.66 -7.11 -11.62
N VAL A 35 -14.88 -6.37 -10.84
CA VAL A 35 -14.13 -6.87 -9.68
C VAL A 35 -14.51 -6.07 -8.46
N GLN A 36 -14.72 -6.76 -7.34
CA GLN A 36 -14.92 -6.15 -6.04
C GLN A 36 -14.07 -6.90 -5.01
N SER A 37 -13.08 -6.21 -4.45
CA SER A 37 -12.22 -6.67 -3.38
C SER A 37 -12.33 -5.74 -2.19
N ALA A 38 -12.21 -6.28 -0.98
CA ALA A 38 -12.17 -5.46 0.23
C ALA A 38 -10.91 -4.58 0.26
N LEU A 39 -9.76 -5.10 -0.15
CA LEU A 39 -8.47 -4.43 0.01
C LEU A 39 -8.04 -3.60 -1.20
N ASP A 40 -8.50 -3.91 -2.41
CA ASP A 40 -8.09 -3.24 -3.67
C ASP A 40 -9.23 -2.38 -4.25
N GLY A 41 -10.42 -2.48 -3.68
CA GLY A 41 -11.60 -1.73 -4.11
C GLY A 41 -12.35 -2.39 -5.25
N LYS A 42 -13.02 -1.56 -6.05
CA LYS A 42 -13.95 -2.01 -7.09
C LYS A 42 -13.58 -1.38 -8.44
N THR A 43 -13.74 -2.14 -9.53
CA THR A 43 -13.76 -1.56 -10.88
C THR A 43 -15.05 -0.77 -11.07
N ILE A 44 -14.92 0.53 -11.37
CA ILE A 44 -16.04 1.40 -11.70
C ILE A 44 -16.03 1.57 -13.23
N PRO A 45 -17.18 1.46 -13.92
CA PRO A 45 -17.26 1.72 -15.34
C PRO A 45 -16.66 3.09 -15.67
N HIS A 46 -15.88 3.16 -16.75
CA HIS A 46 -15.20 4.38 -17.22
C HIS A 46 -14.09 4.90 -16.28
N TRP A 47 -13.47 4.04 -15.47
CA TRP A 47 -12.28 4.39 -14.68
C TRP A 47 -11.13 3.43 -15.00
N TYR A 48 -9.94 3.98 -15.23
CA TYR A 48 -8.69 3.23 -15.25
C TYR A 48 -8.38 2.70 -13.84
N ARG A 49 -8.42 3.58 -12.84
CA ARG A 49 -8.12 3.24 -11.44
C ARG A 49 -9.23 2.40 -10.80
N MET A 50 -8.83 1.39 -10.03
CA MET A 50 -9.74 0.75 -9.07
C MET A 50 -10.06 1.72 -7.92
N ILE A 51 -11.34 1.84 -7.58
CA ILE A 51 -11.81 2.80 -6.58
C ILE A 51 -12.01 2.11 -5.24
N ASN A 52 -11.19 2.47 -4.26
CA ASN A 52 -11.08 1.77 -2.98
C ASN A 52 -11.71 2.54 -1.82
N ARG A 53 -13.04 2.76 -1.92
CA ARG A 53 -13.81 3.50 -0.90
C ARG A 53 -13.64 2.94 0.50
N LEU A 54 -13.61 1.61 0.66
CA LEU A 54 -13.44 0.98 1.97
C LEU A 54 -12.15 1.47 2.65
N MET A 55 -11.01 1.31 1.98
CA MET A 55 -9.72 1.68 2.56
C MET A 55 -9.57 3.20 2.69
N TRP A 56 -10.09 3.99 1.75
CA TRP A 56 -10.01 5.45 1.82
C TRP A 56 -10.82 6.00 2.99
N ILE A 57 -12.04 5.51 3.19
CA ILE A 57 -12.89 5.89 4.33
C ILE A 57 -12.32 5.36 5.64
N TRP A 58 -11.82 4.12 5.65
CA TRP A 58 -11.23 3.56 6.86
C TRP A 58 -10.01 4.35 7.34
N ARG A 59 -9.21 4.92 6.41
CA ARG A 59 -8.10 5.85 6.70
C ARG A 59 -8.53 7.27 7.09
N GLY A 60 -9.83 7.60 7.03
CA GLY A 60 -10.38 8.85 7.54
C GLY A 60 -10.97 9.79 6.49
N ILE A 61 -10.97 9.44 5.20
CA ILE A 61 -11.55 10.30 4.17
C ILE A 61 -13.08 10.27 4.21
N ASP A 62 -13.72 11.44 4.18
CA ASP A 62 -15.17 11.53 4.16
C ASP A 62 -15.74 11.01 2.82
N PRO A 63 -16.75 10.13 2.82
CA PRO A 63 -17.35 9.64 1.57
C PRO A 63 -17.84 10.76 0.63
N ARG A 64 -18.33 11.87 1.18
CA ARG A 64 -18.82 13.03 0.41
C ARG A 64 -17.68 13.73 -0.32
N GLU A 65 -16.51 13.80 0.31
CA GLU A 65 -15.30 14.38 -0.28
C GLU A 65 -14.78 13.51 -1.43
N ILE A 66 -14.81 12.18 -1.28
CA ILE A 66 -14.47 11.26 -2.37
C ILE A 66 -15.37 11.54 -3.59
N LEU A 67 -16.68 11.68 -3.37
CA LEU A 67 -17.64 11.95 -4.44
C LEU A 67 -17.44 13.33 -5.08
N ASP A 68 -17.13 14.35 -4.28
CA ASP A 68 -16.87 15.71 -4.78
C ASP A 68 -15.64 15.77 -5.69
N VAL A 69 -14.52 15.17 -5.27
CA VAL A 69 -13.31 15.07 -6.11
C VAL A 69 -13.59 14.27 -7.38
N GLN A 70 -14.27 13.12 -7.26
CA GLN A 70 -14.62 12.30 -8.42
C GLN A 70 -15.55 13.04 -9.40
N ALA A 71 -16.49 13.84 -8.90
CA ALA A 71 -17.37 14.64 -9.75
C ALA A 71 -16.58 15.66 -10.57
N ARG A 72 -15.57 16.34 -10.00
CA ARG A 72 -14.71 17.26 -10.75
C ARG A 72 -13.92 16.57 -11.87
N ILE A 73 -13.46 15.35 -11.63
CA ILE A 73 -12.78 14.51 -12.64
C ILE A 73 -13.75 14.16 -13.79
N VAL A 74 -14.94 13.66 -13.46
CA VAL A 74 -15.95 13.24 -14.44
C VAL A 74 -16.45 14.40 -15.28
N MET A 75 -16.68 15.57 -14.67
CA MET A 75 -17.23 16.75 -15.33
C MET A 75 -16.22 17.51 -16.20
N SER A 76 -14.96 17.07 -16.28
CA SER A 76 -13.96 17.75 -17.09
C SER A 76 -14.16 17.49 -18.59
N ASP A 77 -14.13 18.55 -19.38
CA ASP A 77 -14.13 18.50 -20.85
C ASP A 77 -12.70 18.50 -21.43
N ALA A 78 -11.67 18.38 -20.58
CA ALA A 78 -10.28 18.35 -21.02
C ALA A 78 -9.95 17.03 -21.76
N GLU A 79 -8.96 17.12 -22.66
CA GLU A 79 -8.45 15.99 -23.43
C GLU A 79 -7.97 14.85 -22.51
N ARG A 80 -8.36 13.62 -22.87
CA ARG A 80 -8.01 12.39 -22.17
C ARG A 80 -7.10 11.53 -23.04
N THR A 81 -6.31 10.68 -22.40
CA THR A 81 -5.58 9.63 -23.13
C THR A 81 -6.54 8.59 -23.68
N ASP A 82 -7.57 8.27 -22.91
CA ASP A 82 -8.68 7.43 -23.33
C ASP A 82 -10.00 8.15 -23.02
N ASP A 83 -10.74 8.51 -24.08
CA ASP A 83 -12.00 9.24 -23.96
C ASP A 83 -13.09 8.44 -23.20
N ASP A 84 -12.96 7.11 -23.13
CA ASP A 84 -13.88 6.25 -22.36
C ASP A 84 -13.53 6.19 -20.86
N LEU A 85 -12.38 6.72 -20.43
CA LEU A 85 -11.88 6.65 -19.04
C LEU A 85 -11.76 8.03 -18.40
N TYR A 86 -12.65 8.34 -17.47
CA TYR A 86 -12.78 9.67 -16.87
C TYR A 86 -11.52 10.19 -16.19
N ASP A 87 -10.74 9.32 -15.54
CA ASP A 87 -9.56 9.67 -14.75
C ASP A 87 -8.25 9.78 -15.54
N THR A 88 -8.32 9.80 -16.87
CA THR A 88 -7.15 9.86 -17.78
C THR A 88 -6.95 11.23 -18.45
N VAL A 89 -7.42 12.31 -17.82
CA VAL A 89 -7.22 13.69 -18.31
C VAL A 89 -5.72 14.03 -18.37
N ILE A 90 -5.28 14.55 -19.51
CA ILE A 90 -3.86 14.78 -19.82
C ILE A 90 -3.30 16.06 -19.18
N GLY A 91 -2.21 15.88 -18.44
CA GLY A 91 -1.43 16.94 -17.83
C GLY A 91 -2.03 17.50 -16.54
N TYR A 92 -1.22 18.25 -15.79
CA TYR A 92 -1.60 18.75 -14.47
C TYR A 92 -2.54 19.96 -14.55
N ARG A 93 -3.85 19.69 -14.63
CA ARG A 93 -4.93 20.69 -14.78
C ARG A 93 -6.24 20.17 -14.21
N GLY A 94 -7.27 21.02 -14.16
CA GLY A 94 -8.63 20.64 -13.76
C GLY A 94 -9.14 19.40 -14.50
N GLY A 95 -9.65 18.43 -13.75
CA GLY A 95 -10.07 17.11 -14.20
C GLY A 95 -9.02 16.01 -14.13
N ASN A 96 -7.72 16.33 -14.08
CA ASN A 96 -6.69 15.31 -13.89
C ASN A 96 -6.75 14.72 -12.48
N TRP A 97 -6.65 13.39 -12.37
CA TRP A 97 -6.71 12.67 -11.09
C TRP A 97 -5.80 13.28 -10.03
N ILE A 98 -4.51 13.41 -10.35
CA ILE A 98 -3.50 13.86 -9.41
C ILE A 98 -3.75 15.32 -9.02
N TYR A 99 -4.12 16.17 -10.00
CA TYR A 99 -4.47 17.57 -9.76
C TYR A 99 -5.65 17.72 -8.79
N GLU A 100 -6.76 17.01 -9.03
CA GLU A 100 -7.99 17.17 -8.26
C GLU A 100 -7.83 16.68 -6.81
N TRP A 101 -7.16 15.54 -6.62
CA TRP A 101 -6.86 15.02 -5.27
C TRP A 101 -5.82 15.88 -4.54
N ALA A 102 -4.76 16.33 -5.23
CA ALA A 102 -3.77 17.21 -4.62
C ALA A 102 -4.37 18.57 -4.24
N THR A 103 -5.27 19.13 -5.06
CA THR A 103 -5.99 20.36 -4.75
C THR A 103 -6.86 20.17 -3.51
N GLN A 104 -7.54 19.04 -3.37
CA GLN A 104 -8.30 18.72 -2.17
C GLN A 104 -7.38 18.60 -0.94
N ALA A 105 -6.22 17.96 -1.08
CA ALA A 105 -5.24 17.84 -0.01
C ALA A 105 -4.71 19.22 0.45
N MET A 106 -4.48 20.15 -0.48
CA MET A 106 -4.03 21.51 -0.17
C MET A 106 -5.03 22.27 0.71
N VAL A 107 -6.34 22.06 0.53
CA VAL A 107 -7.37 22.65 1.40
C VAL A 107 -7.20 22.18 2.85
N TRP A 108 -6.92 20.90 3.06
CA TRP A 108 -6.69 20.36 4.41
C TRP A 108 -5.35 20.78 5.00
N GLN A 109 -4.31 20.85 4.17
CA GLN A 109 -3.03 21.41 4.58
C GLN A 109 -3.18 22.86 5.06
N GLN A 110 -3.95 23.70 4.35
CA GLN A 110 -4.24 25.07 4.79
C GLN A 110 -4.97 25.11 6.12
N LYS A 111 -6.03 24.28 6.28
CA LYS A 111 -6.74 24.13 7.56
C LYS A 111 -5.80 23.71 8.69
N ALA A 112 -4.87 22.80 8.42
CA ALA A 112 -3.91 22.31 9.40
C ALA A 112 -2.93 23.42 9.85
N CYS A 113 -2.50 24.28 8.93
CA CYS A 113 -1.61 25.42 9.22
C CYS A 113 -2.27 26.52 10.05
N THR A 114 -3.58 26.71 9.92
CA THR A 114 -4.35 27.75 10.64
C THR A 114 -5.02 27.24 11.91
N GLU A 115 -4.97 25.93 12.16
CA GLU A 115 -5.59 25.31 13.33
C GLU A 115 -4.73 25.51 14.58
N GLU A 116 -5.33 26.03 15.65
CA GLU A 116 -4.64 26.36 16.89
C GLU A 116 -4.52 25.13 17.81
N ASP A 117 -5.49 24.21 17.79
CA ASP A 117 -5.40 22.96 18.55
C ASP A 117 -4.36 22.03 17.90
N PRO A 118 -3.23 21.71 18.56
CA PRO A 118 -2.19 20.87 17.97
C PRO A 118 -2.70 19.50 17.54
N GLN A 119 -3.59 18.87 18.32
CA GLN A 119 -4.09 17.53 17.99
C GLN A 119 -5.03 17.58 16.78
N LEU A 120 -5.91 18.59 16.72
CA LEU A 120 -6.79 18.78 15.56
C LEU A 120 -6.00 19.15 14.31
N SER A 121 -4.97 20.01 14.44
CA SER A 121 -4.01 20.31 13.38
C SER A 121 -3.32 19.04 12.88
N GLY A 122 -2.89 18.16 13.78
CA GLY A 122 -2.33 16.84 13.44
C GLY A 122 -3.31 15.97 12.66
N ARG A 123 -4.60 15.98 12.99
CA ARG A 123 -5.64 15.26 12.22
C ARG A 123 -5.83 15.85 10.83
N HIS A 124 -5.85 17.17 10.69
CA HIS A 124 -5.93 17.83 9.38
C HIS A 124 -4.70 17.51 8.51
N TRP A 125 -3.50 17.49 9.10
CA TRP A 125 -2.28 17.08 8.41
C TRP A 125 -2.33 15.62 7.94
N LEU A 126 -2.80 14.70 8.79
CA LEU A 126 -2.97 13.29 8.42
C LEU A 126 -3.99 13.12 7.28
N HIS A 127 -5.07 13.90 7.30
CA HIS A 127 -6.07 13.92 6.25
C HIS A 127 -5.48 14.42 4.93
N ALA A 128 -4.71 15.51 4.96
CA ALA A 128 -3.99 16.02 3.80
C ALA A 128 -2.99 14.99 3.26
N ALA A 129 -2.22 14.32 4.12
CA ALA A 129 -1.29 13.27 3.74
C ALA A 129 -2.01 12.12 3.00
N THR A 130 -3.16 11.68 3.53
CA THR A 130 -3.97 10.61 2.92
C THR A 130 -4.50 11.03 1.54
N LEU A 131 -4.93 12.27 1.36
CA LEU A 131 -5.40 12.78 0.06
C LEU A 131 -4.26 12.92 -0.95
N TYR A 132 -3.08 13.42 -0.54
CA TYR A 132 -1.89 13.43 -1.40
C TYR A 132 -1.45 12.03 -1.80
N ASN A 133 -1.59 11.05 -0.89
CA ASN A 133 -1.32 9.66 -1.21
C ASN A 133 -2.32 9.11 -2.26
N ILE A 134 -3.61 9.39 -2.11
CA ILE A 134 -4.63 9.05 -3.13
C ILE A 134 -4.33 9.75 -4.46
N ALA A 135 -3.84 11.00 -4.44
CA ALA A 135 -3.40 11.68 -5.65
C ALA A 135 -2.30 10.91 -6.38
N ALA A 136 -1.35 10.32 -5.67
CA ALA A 136 -0.26 9.53 -6.25
C ALA A 136 -0.65 8.09 -6.64
N TYR A 137 -1.80 7.57 -6.21
CA TYR A 137 -2.25 6.21 -6.50
C TYR A 137 -2.43 5.96 -8.02
N PRO A 138 -1.95 4.82 -8.57
CA PRO A 138 -1.40 3.64 -7.89
C PRO A 138 0.14 3.60 -7.80
N HIS A 139 0.77 4.78 -7.83
CA HIS A 139 2.21 4.99 -7.64
C HIS A 139 3.06 4.28 -8.70
N LEU A 140 2.67 4.41 -9.97
CA LEU A 140 3.47 3.85 -11.07
C LEU A 140 4.80 4.59 -11.16
N LYS A 141 5.88 3.81 -11.27
CA LYS A 141 7.23 4.37 -11.42
C LYS A 141 7.34 5.12 -12.75
N GLY A 142 7.88 6.33 -12.71
CA GLY A 142 7.96 7.23 -13.87
C GLY A 142 6.80 8.23 -13.99
N ASP A 143 5.84 8.19 -13.06
CA ASP A 143 4.83 9.24 -12.93
C ASP A 143 5.38 10.41 -12.11
N ASP A 144 5.96 11.42 -12.78
CA ASP A 144 6.54 12.59 -12.10
C ASP A 144 5.54 13.32 -11.19
N LEU A 145 4.26 13.34 -11.58
CA LEU A 145 3.21 14.02 -10.82
C LEU A 145 2.85 13.23 -9.56
N ALA A 146 2.80 11.90 -9.67
CA ALA A 146 2.62 11.03 -8.51
C ALA A 146 3.82 11.10 -7.55
N GLU A 147 5.06 11.18 -8.07
CA GLU A 147 6.27 11.35 -7.24
C GLU A 147 6.23 12.68 -6.46
N GLN A 148 5.78 13.77 -7.09
CA GLN A 148 5.58 15.05 -6.41
C GLN A 148 4.48 14.99 -5.34
N ALA A 149 3.33 14.38 -5.66
CA ALA A 149 2.25 14.17 -4.71
C ALA A 149 2.70 13.29 -3.53
N GLN A 150 3.52 12.27 -3.78
CA GLN A 150 4.09 11.43 -2.74
C GLN A 150 5.03 12.22 -1.81
N ALA A 151 5.86 13.11 -2.36
CA ALA A 151 6.72 13.96 -1.54
C ALA A 151 5.90 14.91 -0.63
N LEU A 152 4.78 15.43 -1.13
CA LEU A 152 3.84 16.22 -0.33
C LEU A 152 3.15 15.38 0.76
N SER A 153 2.75 14.15 0.41
CA SER A 153 2.18 13.18 1.36
C SER A 153 3.14 12.92 2.53
N ASN A 154 4.41 12.64 2.25
CA ASN A 154 5.42 12.36 3.27
C ASN A 154 5.62 13.56 4.21
N ARG A 155 5.72 14.78 3.67
CA ARG A 155 5.84 16.00 4.48
C ARG A 155 4.60 16.23 5.36
N ALA A 156 3.41 16.08 4.80
CA ALA A 156 2.17 16.21 5.55
C ALA A 156 2.08 15.15 6.67
N TYR A 157 2.58 13.94 6.41
CA TYR A 157 2.63 12.87 7.41
C TYR A 157 3.62 13.17 8.54
N GLU A 158 4.80 13.74 8.24
CA GLU A 158 5.76 14.20 9.24
C GLU A 158 5.16 15.28 10.15
N GLU A 159 4.45 16.26 9.57
CA GLU A 159 3.72 17.29 10.34
C GLU A 159 2.61 16.68 11.22
N ALA A 160 1.87 15.69 10.71
CA ALA A 160 0.86 14.97 11.48
C ALA A 160 1.50 14.22 12.66
N ALA A 161 2.58 13.51 12.41
CA ALA A 161 3.24 12.65 13.38
C ALA A 161 3.85 13.43 14.57
N GLN A 162 4.26 14.69 14.35
CA GLN A 162 4.72 15.58 15.43
C GLN A 162 3.60 16.03 16.38
N ARG A 163 2.34 15.95 15.94
CA ARG A 163 1.17 16.53 16.60
C ARG A 163 0.20 15.49 17.17
N LEU A 164 0.20 14.27 16.60
CA LEU A 164 -0.72 13.20 16.99
C LEU A 164 -0.21 12.40 18.21
N PRO A 165 -1.10 11.74 18.96
CA PRO A 165 -0.72 10.89 20.09
C PRO A 165 0.20 9.72 19.70
N GLY A 166 1.12 9.37 20.61
CA GLY A 166 2.16 8.37 20.37
C GLY A 166 3.48 9.05 20.00
N THR A 167 4.49 8.25 19.66
CA THR A 167 5.73 8.78 19.09
C THR A 167 6.04 8.04 17.80
N MET A 168 6.29 8.78 16.72
CA MET A 168 6.80 8.22 15.47
C MET A 168 8.28 8.59 15.36
N ARG A 169 9.12 7.61 15.06
CA ARG A 169 10.52 7.84 14.74
C ARG A 169 10.80 7.37 13.33
N GLN A 170 11.34 8.27 12.51
CA GLN A 170 11.98 7.90 11.27
C GLN A 170 13.31 7.22 11.56
N MET A 171 13.52 6.08 10.91
CA MET A 171 14.70 5.24 11.06
C MET A 171 15.29 4.94 9.69
N GLU A 172 16.60 4.92 9.62
CA GLU A 172 17.34 4.49 8.44
C GLU A 172 17.93 3.09 8.67
N PHE A 173 17.74 2.21 7.70
CA PHE A 173 18.29 0.86 7.73
C PHE A 173 19.22 0.64 6.53
N THR A 174 20.47 0.27 6.79
CA THR A 174 21.43 -0.08 5.75
C THR A 174 21.12 -1.44 5.15
N VAL A 175 21.02 -1.50 3.82
CA VAL A 175 20.85 -2.74 3.06
C VAL A 175 22.06 -2.89 2.12
N PRO A 176 22.85 -3.97 2.24
CA PRO A 176 24.00 -4.19 1.36
C PRO A 176 23.61 -4.17 -0.12
N GLY A 177 24.43 -3.50 -0.94
CA GLY A 177 24.25 -3.46 -2.39
C GLY A 177 23.31 -2.38 -2.91
N GLY A 178 22.83 -1.44 -2.08
CA GLY A 178 22.00 -0.34 -2.55
C GLY A 178 21.83 0.80 -1.55
N ALA A 179 20.86 1.66 -1.81
CA ALA A 179 20.55 2.81 -0.96
C ALA A 179 19.96 2.36 0.39
N PRO A 180 20.23 3.07 1.50
CA PRO A 180 19.53 2.81 2.74
C PRO A 180 18.02 2.98 2.56
N ILE A 181 17.24 2.25 3.36
CA ILE A 181 15.79 2.34 3.35
C ILE A 181 15.29 3.09 4.58
N THR A 182 14.20 3.82 4.41
CA THR A 182 13.55 4.57 5.49
C THR A 182 12.36 3.78 6.01
N GLY A 183 12.29 3.62 7.34
CA GLY A 183 11.13 3.06 8.02
C GLY A 183 10.61 3.98 9.11
N PHE A 184 9.32 3.87 9.41
CA PHE A 184 8.67 4.62 10.47
C PHE A 184 8.26 3.69 11.62
N LEU A 185 8.86 3.91 12.78
CA LEU A 185 8.54 3.21 14.02
C LEU A 185 7.51 4.02 14.81
N HIS A 186 6.27 3.53 14.84
CA HIS A 186 5.17 4.09 15.62
C HIS A 186 5.12 3.39 16.98
N MET A 187 5.23 4.15 18.07
CA MET A 187 5.33 3.63 19.43
C MET A 187 4.20 4.16 20.30
N PRO A 188 3.51 3.26 21.04
CA PRO A 188 2.47 3.65 21.98
C PRO A 188 3.05 4.47 23.15
N LYS A 189 2.18 4.98 24.01
CA LYS A 189 2.61 5.68 25.23
C LYS A 189 3.43 4.74 26.12
N GLY A 190 4.53 5.26 26.68
CA GLY A 190 5.46 4.53 27.56
C GLY A 190 6.91 4.63 27.06
N ASP A 191 7.82 4.00 27.80
CA ASP A 191 9.27 4.10 27.53
C ASP A 191 9.85 2.91 26.73
N GLY A 192 9.06 1.86 26.50
CA GLY A 192 9.51 0.64 25.82
C GLY A 192 10.45 -0.23 26.67
N PRO A 193 11.17 -1.20 26.07
CA PRO A 193 11.07 -1.62 24.67
C PRO A 193 9.72 -2.29 24.38
N PHE A 194 9.16 -2.03 23.20
CA PHE A 194 7.81 -2.48 22.83
C PHE A 194 7.83 -3.79 22.04
N PRO A 195 6.87 -4.71 22.29
CA PRO A 195 6.56 -5.73 21.30
C PRO A 195 6.16 -5.03 19.99
N THR A 196 6.65 -5.53 18.86
CA THR A 196 6.58 -4.79 17.59
C THR A 196 6.02 -5.64 16.46
N VAL A 197 5.13 -5.05 15.67
CA VAL A 197 4.68 -5.61 14.40
C VAL A 197 5.46 -4.94 13.25
N LEU A 198 6.16 -5.75 12.47
CA LEU A 198 6.72 -5.35 11.18
C LEU A 198 5.61 -5.45 10.12
N MET A 199 5.15 -4.30 9.65
CA MET A 199 4.11 -4.22 8.63
C MET A 199 4.72 -4.45 7.25
N CYS A 200 4.17 -5.42 6.51
CA CYS A 200 4.51 -5.72 5.12
C CYS A 200 3.32 -5.30 4.24
N GLY A 201 3.47 -4.20 3.50
CA GLY A 201 2.36 -3.58 2.77
C GLY A 201 2.04 -4.19 1.40
N GLY A 202 0.93 -3.73 0.80
CA GLY A 202 0.62 -3.98 -0.61
C GLY A 202 1.57 -3.26 -1.58
N LEU A 203 1.55 -3.65 -2.85
CA LEU A 203 2.41 -3.03 -3.87
C LEU A 203 1.93 -1.64 -4.30
N ASP A 204 0.66 -1.32 -4.09
CA ASP A 204 -0.02 -0.08 -4.42
C ASP A 204 -0.26 0.83 -3.19
N ALA A 205 0.36 0.52 -2.06
CA ALA A 205 0.21 1.24 -0.80
C ALA A 205 1.54 1.78 -0.29
N MET A 206 1.48 2.88 0.45
CA MET A 206 2.64 3.49 1.10
C MET A 206 2.74 3.07 2.56
N GLN A 207 3.93 3.15 3.14
CA GLN A 207 4.14 2.88 4.56
C GLN A 207 3.33 3.80 5.48
N THR A 208 3.01 5.02 5.02
CA THR A 208 2.19 6.01 5.75
C THR A 208 0.69 5.67 5.79
N ASP A 209 0.20 4.77 4.93
CA ASP A 209 -1.21 4.36 4.91
C ASP A 209 -1.64 3.56 6.13
N TYR A 210 -0.68 3.00 6.86
CA TYR A 210 -0.94 2.10 7.97
C TYR A 210 -1.12 2.81 9.31
N TYR A 211 -1.04 4.14 9.38
CA TYR A 211 -1.24 4.86 10.65
C TYR A 211 -2.55 4.49 11.35
N SER A 212 -3.66 4.42 10.60
CA SER A 212 -4.97 4.03 11.15
C SER A 212 -4.97 2.60 11.70
N LEU A 213 -4.16 1.69 11.14
CA LEU A 213 -3.96 0.34 11.66
C LEU A 213 -3.28 0.39 13.03
N TYR A 214 -2.19 1.15 13.13
CA TYR A 214 -1.46 1.32 14.37
C TYR A 214 -2.35 1.96 15.44
N GLU A 215 -2.94 3.10 15.15
CA GLU A 215 -3.70 3.89 16.12
C GLU A 215 -4.90 3.13 16.69
N ARG A 216 -5.67 2.45 15.83
CA ARG A 216 -6.93 1.81 16.24
C ARG A 216 -6.74 0.43 16.84
N TYR A 217 -5.70 -0.31 16.42
CA TYR A 217 -5.58 -1.73 16.75
C TYR A 217 -4.35 -2.04 17.60
N PHE A 218 -3.16 -1.55 17.23
CA PHE A 218 -1.92 -1.92 17.92
C PHE A 218 -1.57 -1.01 19.11
N ALA A 219 -1.71 0.31 18.96
CA ALA A 219 -1.38 1.27 20.01
C ALA A 219 -2.18 1.04 21.31
N PRO A 220 -3.49 0.75 21.28
CA PRO A 220 -4.27 0.48 22.50
C PRO A 220 -3.83 -0.79 23.25
N ARG A 221 -3.06 -1.66 22.59
CA ARG A 221 -2.53 -2.93 23.12
C ARG A 221 -1.06 -2.83 23.53
N GLY A 222 -0.47 -1.63 23.49
CA GLY A 222 0.95 -1.45 23.82
C GLY A 222 1.90 -2.07 22.79
N ILE A 223 1.45 -2.27 21.54
CA ILE A 223 2.25 -2.84 20.46
C ILE A 223 2.72 -1.72 19.53
N ALA A 224 4.03 -1.65 19.28
CA ALA A 224 4.61 -0.75 18.29
C ALA A 224 4.42 -1.30 16.86
N MET A 225 4.44 -0.42 15.87
CA MET A 225 4.35 -0.80 14.46
C MET A 225 5.49 -0.17 13.67
N LEU A 226 6.32 -1.00 13.05
CA LEU A 226 7.37 -0.58 12.14
C LEU A 226 6.90 -0.80 10.70
N THR A 227 6.89 0.27 9.91
CA THR A 227 6.52 0.24 8.49
C THR A 227 7.74 0.54 7.63
N ILE A 228 7.83 -0.09 6.46
CA ILE A 228 8.75 0.28 5.38
C ILE A 228 8.00 0.16 4.05
N ASP A 229 8.42 0.94 3.05
CA ASP A 229 7.86 0.81 1.70
C ASP A 229 8.37 -0.47 1.03
N MET A 230 7.50 -1.10 0.24
CA MET A 230 7.86 -2.20 -0.63
C MET A 230 8.93 -1.76 -1.65
N PRO A 231 9.77 -2.68 -2.17
CA PRO A 231 10.72 -2.32 -3.23
C PRO A 231 10.01 -1.60 -4.39
N SER A 232 10.69 -0.60 -4.97
CA SER A 232 10.30 0.22 -6.13
C SER A 232 9.21 1.27 -5.91
N VAL A 233 8.80 1.51 -4.67
CA VAL A 233 7.84 2.55 -4.32
C VAL A 233 8.26 3.34 -3.08
N GLY A 234 7.75 4.56 -2.92
CA GLY A 234 8.00 5.41 -1.76
C GLY A 234 9.49 5.64 -1.50
N PHE A 235 9.90 5.54 -0.24
CA PHE A 235 11.30 5.64 0.17
C PHE A 235 12.17 4.47 -0.33
N SER A 236 11.56 3.38 -0.77
CA SER A 236 12.21 2.20 -1.34
C SER A 236 12.24 2.22 -2.88
N SER A 237 11.94 3.35 -3.53
CA SER A 237 11.88 3.50 -5.01
C SER A 237 13.17 3.14 -5.75
N LYS A 238 14.31 3.28 -5.07
CA LYS A 238 15.65 2.92 -5.59
C LYS A 238 15.90 1.41 -5.62
N TRP A 239 15.09 0.62 -4.91
CA TRP A 239 15.15 -0.83 -4.94
C TRP A 239 14.21 -1.38 -6.00
N LYS A 240 14.58 -2.51 -6.61
CA LYS A 240 13.72 -3.23 -7.55
C LYS A 240 13.08 -4.41 -6.82
N LEU A 241 11.82 -4.73 -7.12
CA LEU A 241 11.25 -5.99 -6.66
C LEU A 241 11.92 -7.16 -7.39
N THR A 242 12.50 -8.08 -6.63
CA THR A 242 13.14 -9.30 -7.15
C THR A 242 12.54 -10.52 -6.46
N GLN A 243 12.86 -11.72 -6.96
CA GLN A 243 12.38 -13.00 -6.40
C GLN A 243 12.74 -13.17 -4.91
N ASP A 244 13.78 -12.50 -4.44
CA ASP A 244 13.99 -12.32 -3.00
C ASP A 244 13.13 -11.15 -2.48
N SER A 245 11.81 -11.35 -2.54
CA SER A 245 10.80 -10.32 -2.24
C SER A 245 10.94 -9.73 -0.84
N SER A 246 11.47 -10.52 0.11
CA SER A 246 11.62 -10.17 1.51
C SER A 246 12.94 -9.46 1.86
N LEU A 247 13.86 -9.25 0.91
CA LEU A 247 15.22 -8.76 1.18
C LEU A 247 15.26 -7.55 2.12
N LEU A 248 14.50 -6.49 1.80
CA LEU A 248 14.49 -5.25 2.58
C LEU A 248 14.01 -5.51 4.02
N HIS A 249 12.90 -6.22 4.16
CA HIS A 249 12.31 -6.54 5.47
C HIS A 249 13.20 -7.47 6.29
N GLN A 250 13.94 -8.37 5.64
CA GLN A 250 14.89 -9.26 6.29
C GLN A 250 16.04 -8.46 6.92
N HIS A 251 16.55 -7.44 6.23
CA HIS A 251 17.59 -6.55 6.78
C HIS A 251 17.07 -5.70 7.94
N VAL A 252 15.84 -5.19 7.85
CA VAL A 252 15.19 -4.50 8.97
C VAL A 252 15.07 -5.42 10.18
N LEU A 253 14.57 -6.64 10.00
CA LEU A 253 14.38 -7.62 11.06
C LEU A 253 15.72 -8.01 11.73
N LYS A 254 16.81 -8.08 10.96
CA LYS A 254 18.17 -8.32 11.47
C LYS A 254 18.72 -7.13 12.27
N ALA A 255 18.30 -5.91 11.96
CA ALA A 255 18.74 -4.69 12.62
C ALA A 255 18.00 -4.37 13.93
N LEU A 256 16.82 -4.97 14.16
CA LEU A 256 16.00 -4.70 15.35
C LEU A 256 16.70 -4.86 16.71
N PRO A 257 17.68 -5.78 16.91
CA PRO A 257 18.43 -5.83 18.17
C PRO A 257 19.18 -4.54 18.52
N ASN A 258 19.47 -3.69 17.53
CA ASN A 258 20.14 -2.40 17.71
C ASN A 258 19.16 -1.23 17.88
N VAL A 259 17.85 -1.51 17.89
CA VAL A 259 16.80 -0.50 18.05
C VAL A 259 16.32 -0.50 19.50
N PRO A 260 16.68 0.50 20.33
CA PRO A 260 16.47 0.44 21.78
C PRO A 260 15.00 0.44 22.20
N TRP A 261 14.11 0.95 21.34
CA TRP A 261 12.67 1.00 21.61
C TRP A 261 11.93 -0.29 21.23
N VAL A 262 12.58 -1.23 20.55
CA VAL A 262 11.96 -2.46 20.06
C VAL A 262 12.44 -3.64 20.89
N ASP A 263 11.49 -4.40 21.44
CA ASP A 263 11.81 -5.69 21.99
C ASP A 263 11.97 -6.69 20.84
N HIS A 264 13.21 -6.84 20.37
CA HIS A 264 13.53 -7.71 19.23
C HIS A 264 13.23 -9.20 19.49
N THR A 265 12.92 -9.60 20.72
CA THR A 265 12.48 -10.95 21.05
C THR A 265 10.97 -11.14 20.91
N ARG A 266 10.22 -10.04 20.82
CA ARG A 266 8.75 -10.00 20.66
C ARG A 266 8.38 -9.27 19.37
N VAL A 267 8.69 -9.89 18.24
CA VAL A 267 8.40 -9.35 16.90
C VAL A 267 7.45 -10.28 16.15
N ALA A 268 6.44 -9.70 15.51
CA ALA A 268 5.56 -10.38 14.55
C ALA A 268 5.61 -9.66 13.20
N ALA A 269 5.30 -10.36 12.11
CA ALA A 269 5.09 -9.73 10.81
C ALA A 269 3.61 -9.74 10.44
N PHE A 270 3.10 -8.66 9.85
CA PHE A 270 1.73 -8.60 9.35
C PHE A 270 1.72 -8.18 7.88
N GLY A 271 1.26 -9.07 7.00
CA GLY A 271 1.25 -8.86 5.55
C GLY A 271 -0.14 -8.62 4.98
N PHE A 272 -0.31 -7.54 4.21
CA PHE A 272 -1.50 -7.29 3.39
C PHE A 272 -1.17 -7.62 1.93
N ARG A 273 -2.06 -8.32 1.21
CA ARG A 273 -1.90 -8.55 -0.24
C ARG A 273 -0.57 -9.22 -0.56
N PHE A 274 0.22 -8.63 -1.45
CA PHE A 274 1.57 -9.08 -1.76
C PHE A 274 2.54 -8.95 -0.57
N GLY A 275 2.29 -8.07 0.40
CA GLY A 275 3.02 -8.02 1.66
C GLY A 275 2.93 -9.33 2.46
N ALA A 276 1.87 -10.13 2.26
CA ALA A 276 1.80 -11.49 2.81
C ALA A 276 2.87 -12.42 2.19
N ASN A 277 3.22 -12.24 0.92
CA ASN A 277 4.33 -12.96 0.28
C ASN A 277 5.63 -12.73 1.06
N VAL A 278 5.91 -11.46 1.38
CA VAL A 278 7.08 -11.05 2.16
C VAL A 278 7.02 -11.61 3.58
N ALA A 279 5.90 -11.42 4.29
CA ALA A 279 5.77 -11.84 5.68
C ALA A 279 5.91 -13.37 5.83
N VAL A 280 5.27 -14.14 4.95
CA VAL A 280 5.38 -15.62 4.95
C VAL A 280 6.79 -16.05 4.58
N ARG A 281 7.43 -15.42 3.59
CA ARG A 281 8.83 -15.70 3.24
C ARG A 281 9.77 -15.46 4.42
N LEU A 282 9.60 -14.35 5.16
CA LEU A 282 10.37 -14.08 6.39
C LEU A 282 10.15 -15.14 7.46
N ALA A 283 8.93 -15.65 7.62
CA ALA A 283 8.66 -16.70 8.59
C ALA A 283 9.49 -17.97 8.35
N TYR A 284 9.84 -18.26 7.10
CA TYR A 284 10.71 -19.38 6.73
C TYR A 284 12.20 -19.05 6.83
N LEU A 285 12.60 -17.82 6.51
CA LEU A 285 14.01 -17.43 6.43
C LEU A 285 14.56 -16.92 7.77
N GLU A 286 13.71 -16.32 8.60
CA GLU A 286 14.04 -15.67 9.87
C GLU A 286 13.13 -16.18 11.00
N SER A 287 12.76 -17.46 10.97
CA SER A 287 11.89 -18.07 11.99
C SER A 287 12.34 -17.81 13.45
N PRO A 288 13.64 -17.76 13.81
CA PRO A 288 14.03 -17.46 15.18
C PRO A 288 13.74 -16.02 15.64
N ARG A 289 13.49 -15.10 14.69
CA ARG A 289 13.25 -13.68 14.95
C ARG A 289 11.78 -13.30 14.96
N LEU A 290 10.88 -14.20 14.55
CA LEU A 290 9.44 -13.93 14.47
C LEU A 290 8.66 -14.87 15.39
N LYS A 291 7.85 -14.29 16.27
CA LYS A 291 6.92 -15.03 17.13
C LYS A 291 5.65 -15.46 16.41
N ALA A 292 5.25 -14.70 15.41
CA ALA A 292 4.06 -14.95 14.63
C ALA A 292 4.09 -14.22 13.28
N VAL A 293 3.35 -14.76 12.31
CA VAL A 293 3.03 -14.07 11.07
C VAL A 293 1.51 -14.05 10.87
N ALA A 294 0.95 -12.88 10.64
CA ALA A 294 -0.44 -12.73 10.22
C ALA A 294 -0.49 -12.27 8.76
N CYS A 295 -1.53 -12.68 8.05
CA CYS A 295 -1.79 -12.30 6.67
C CYS A 295 -3.25 -11.92 6.49
N LEU A 296 -3.52 -10.95 5.62
CA LEU A 296 -4.88 -10.55 5.24
C LEU A 296 -4.98 -10.39 3.72
N GLY A 297 -5.85 -11.20 3.10
CA GLY A 297 -5.99 -11.29 1.65
C GLY A 297 -4.66 -11.59 0.94
N PRO A 298 -3.95 -12.68 1.29
CA PRO A 298 -2.60 -12.96 0.79
C PRO A 298 -2.53 -13.21 -0.71
N VAL A 299 -1.48 -12.68 -1.36
CA VAL A 299 -1.06 -13.07 -2.71
C VAL A 299 0.25 -13.85 -2.57
N VAL A 300 0.19 -15.18 -2.57
CA VAL A 300 1.37 -16.04 -2.33
C VAL A 300 1.59 -17.12 -3.40
N HIS A 301 0.56 -17.50 -4.15
CA HIS A 301 0.67 -18.53 -5.17
C HIS A 301 -0.27 -18.28 -6.36
N THR A 302 -1.58 -18.32 -6.15
CA THR A 302 -2.54 -18.53 -7.25
C THR A 302 -2.50 -17.41 -8.29
N LEU A 303 -2.62 -16.14 -7.88
CA LEU A 303 -2.50 -14.99 -8.80
C LEU A 303 -1.12 -14.92 -9.49
N LEU A 304 -0.08 -15.42 -8.85
CA LEU A 304 1.28 -15.38 -9.38
C LEU A 304 1.55 -16.49 -10.41
N SER A 305 0.80 -17.60 -10.35
CA SER A 305 1.07 -18.78 -11.19
C SER A 305 -0.07 -19.26 -12.09
N ASP A 306 -1.32 -18.88 -11.83
CA ASP A 306 -2.48 -19.29 -12.62
C ASP A 306 -2.90 -18.20 -13.61
N PHE A 307 -2.81 -18.54 -14.89
CA PHE A 307 -3.21 -17.69 -16.00
C PHE A 307 -4.69 -17.28 -15.94
N LYS A 308 -5.59 -18.18 -15.54
CA LYS A 308 -7.03 -17.86 -15.49
C LYS A 308 -7.32 -16.81 -14.43
N CYS A 309 -6.64 -16.89 -13.29
CA CYS A 309 -6.73 -15.89 -12.23
C CYS A 309 -6.19 -14.53 -12.72
N GLN A 310 -5.05 -14.52 -13.40
CA GLN A 310 -4.45 -13.29 -13.95
C GLN A 310 -5.34 -12.58 -14.97
N GLN A 311 -6.12 -13.33 -15.76
CA GLN A 311 -7.09 -12.74 -16.72
C GLN A 311 -8.30 -12.07 -16.04
N GLN A 312 -8.57 -12.38 -14.77
CA GLN A 312 -9.70 -11.82 -14.02
C GLN A 312 -9.32 -10.56 -13.23
N VAL A 313 -8.04 -10.21 -13.22
CA VAL A 313 -7.53 -9.06 -12.47
C VAL A 313 -7.53 -7.81 -13.36
N PRO A 314 -7.95 -6.63 -12.84
CA PRO A 314 -8.03 -5.39 -13.62
C PRO A 314 -6.66 -4.91 -14.12
N GLU A 315 -6.67 -4.17 -15.24
CA GLU A 315 -5.44 -3.72 -15.90
C GLU A 315 -4.54 -2.88 -15.00
N MET A 316 -5.12 -1.95 -14.24
CA MET A 316 -4.37 -1.12 -13.30
C MET A 316 -3.51 -1.95 -12.33
N TYR A 317 -4.00 -3.12 -11.88
CA TYR A 317 -3.23 -3.97 -10.97
C TYR A 317 -2.09 -4.71 -11.70
N LEU A 318 -2.30 -5.11 -12.95
CA LEU A 318 -1.22 -5.66 -13.78
C LEU A 318 -0.15 -4.60 -14.09
N ASP A 319 -0.55 -3.34 -14.27
CA ASP A 319 0.39 -2.21 -14.43
C ASP A 319 1.20 -1.97 -13.16
N VAL A 320 0.58 -2.08 -11.97
CA VAL A 320 1.30 -2.05 -10.70
C VAL A 320 2.34 -3.17 -10.65
N LEU A 321 1.97 -4.42 -10.96
CA LEU A 321 2.92 -5.53 -10.96
C LEU A 321 4.08 -5.29 -11.94
N ALA A 322 3.78 -4.90 -13.19
CA ALA A 322 4.78 -4.60 -14.20
C ALA A 322 5.71 -3.46 -13.75
N SER A 323 5.15 -2.39 -13.19
CA SER A 323 5.91 -1.25 -12.68
C SER A 323 6.85 -1.67 -11.56
N ARG A 324 6.40 -2.48 -10.60
CA ARG A 324 7.24 -2.90 -9.47
C ARG A 324 8.39 -3.81 -9.90
N LEU A 325 8.14 -4.62 -10.92
CA LEU A 325 9.12 -5.50 -11.54
C LEU A 325 10.00 -4.79 -12.58
N GLY A 326 9.81 -3.48 -12.82
CA GLY A 326 10.54 -2.72 -13.84
C GLY A 326 10.37 -3.30 -15.25
N MET A 327 9.16 -3.79 -15.55
CA MET A 327 8.76 -4.47 -16.79
C MET A 327 7.77 -3.61 -17.59
N HIS A 328 8.01 -2.31 -17.67
CA HIS A 328 7.10 -1.30 -18.23
C HIS A 328 6.74 -1.53 -19.71
N ASP A 329 7.65 -2.12 -20.48
CA ASP A 329 7.47 -2.41 -21.91
C ASP A 329 7.40 -3.94 -22.18
N ALA A 330 7.22 -4.75 -21.14
CA ALA A 330 7.18 -6.21 -21.31
C ALA A 330 5.83 -6.67 -21.88
N SER A 331 5.85 -7.74 -22.67
CA SER A 331 4.62 -8.42 -23.05
C SER A 331 3.95 -9.05 -21.83
N ASP A 332 2.63 -9.23 -21.89
CA ASP A 332 1.88 -9.94 -20.86
C ASP A 332 2.50 -11.32 -20.58
N GLU A 333 2.93 -12.05 -21.61
CA GLU A 333 3.54 -13.37 -21.45
C GLU A 333 4.86 -13.31 -20.68
N ALA A 334 5.71 -12.32 -20.97
CA ALA A 334 6.96 -12.14 -20.23
C ALA A 334 6.68 -11.79 -18.76
N LEU A 335 5.70 -10.92 -18.50
CA LEU A 335 5.28 -10.58 -17.14
C LEU A 335 4.79 -11.82 -16.38
N ARG A 336 3.97 -12.67 -17.02
CA ARG A 336 3.47 -13.91 -16.41
C ARG A 336 4.58 -14.88 -16.03
N VAL A 337 5.53 -15.11 -16.94
CA VAL A 337 6.68 -15.97 -16.68
C VAL A 337 7.48 -15.46 -15.48
N GLU A 338 7.65 -14.14 -15.37
CA GLU A 338 8.36 -13.56 -14.23
C GLU A 338 7.54 -13.67 -12.93
N LEU A 339 6.24 -13.37 -12.94
CA LEU A 339 5.35 -13.48 -11.78
C LEU A 339 5.35 -14.88 -11.17
N ASN A 340 5.43 -15.94 -11.99
CA ASN A 340 5.47 -17.32 -11.51
C ASN A 340 6.61 -17.56 -10.51
N ARG A 341 7.72 -16.85 -10.65
CA ARG A 341 8.92 -16.98 -9.81
C ARG A 341 8.73 -16.36 -8.40
N TYR A 342 7.68 -15.60 -8.19
CA TYR A 342 7.31 -15.02 -6.90
C TYR A 342 6.36 -15.90 -6.09
N SER A 343 5.81 -16.95 -6.70
CA SER A 343 4.94 -17.89 -6.00
C SER A 343 5.76 -18.65 -4.95
N LEU A 344 5.39 -18.51 -3.68
CA LEU A 344 6.11 -19.14 -2.57
C LEU A 344 6.04 -20.68 -2.63
N LYS A 345 5.04 -21.24 -3.31
CA LYS A 345 4.96 -22.67 -3.60
C LYS A 345 5.99 -23.08 -4.66
N VAL A 346 6.16 -22.30 -5.72
CA VAL A 346 7.18 -22.53 -6.77
C VAL A 346 8.58 -22.36 -6.19
N GLN A 347 8.78 -21.42 -5.27
CA GLN A 347 10.02 -21.27 -4.50
C GLN A 347 10.28 -22.40 -3.48
N GLY A 348 9.38 -23.37 -3.34
CA GLY A 348 9.51 -24.49 -2.40
C GLY A 348 9.27 -24.15 -0.92
N LEU A 349 8.79 -22.95 -0.61
CA LEU A 349 8.51 -22.51 0.76
C LEU A 349 7.16 -23.04 1.24
N LEU A 350 6.08 -22.83 0.49
CA LEU A 350 4.73 -23.35 0.80
C LEU A 350 4.54 -24.83 0.41
N GLY A 351 5.62 -25.62 0.48
CA GLY A 351 5.61 -27.09 0.36
C GLY A 351 6.27 -27.79 1.55
N ARG A 352 6.76 -27.03 2.53
CA ARG A 352 7.45 -27.53 3.73
C ARG A 352 6.86 -26.93 5.00
N ARG A 353 7.00 -27.66 6.11
CA ARG A 353 6.52 -27.22 7.42
C ARG A 353 7.35 -26.04 7.93
N CYS A 354 6.70 -24.98 8.40
CA CYS A 354 7.28 -23.81 9.03
C CYS A 354 7.03 -23.87 10.55
N PRO A 355 8.05 -23.70 11.42
CA PRO A 355 7.84 -23.68 12.86
C PRO A 355 7.08 -22.43 13.34
N THR A 356 7.10 -21.35 12.58
CA THR A 356 6.48 -20.06 12.93
C THR A 356 4.94 -20.17 12.87
N PRO A 357 4.20 -19.83 13.94
CA PRO A 357 2.74 -19.74 13.92
C PRO A 357 2.26 -18.76 12.86
N MET A 358 1.24 -19.14 12.08
CA MET A 358 0.69 -18.31 11.02
C MET A 358 -0.83 -18.21 11.07
N LEU A 359 -1.35 -17.00 10.97
CA LEU A 359 -2.76 -16.74 10.72
C LEU A 359 -2.95 -16.20 9.31
N SER A 360 -3.93 -16.71 8.56
CA SER A 360 -4.32 -16.12 7.28
C SER A 360 -5.82 -15.82 7.23
N GLY A 361 -6.14 -14.53 7.09
CA GLY A 361 -7.48 -14.00 6.88
C GLY A 361 -7.81 -13.88 5.40
N TYR A 362 -9.00 -14.31 4.99
CA TYR A 362 -9.43 -14.26 3.59
C TYR A 362 -10.92 -13.90 3.44
N TRP A 363 -11.29 -13.44 2.25
CA TRP A 363 -12.67 -13.28 1.83
C TRP A 363 -13.00 -14.34 0.78
N LYS A 364 -14.23 -14.88 0.82
CA LYS A 364 -14.72 -15.72 -0.27
C LYS A 364 -14.78 -14.92 -1.57
N ASN A 365 -14.36 -15.55 -2.66
CA ASN A 365 -14.39 -14.99 -4.01
C ASN A 365 -13.58 -13.69 -4.18
N ASP A 366 -12.55 -13.45 -3.35
CA ASP A 366 -11.54 -12.42 -3.66
C ASP A 366 -10.73 -12.88 -4.90
N PRO A 367 -10.82 -12.17 -6.04
CA PRO A 367 -10.22 -12.64 -7.29
C PRO A 367 -8.68 -12.60 -7.29
N PHE A 368 -8.08 -11.90 -6.34
CA PHE A 368 -6.63 -11.79 -6.22
C PHE A 368 -6.08 -12.71 -5.14
N SER A 369 -6.88 -13.00 -4.11
CA SER A 369 -6.52 -13.84 -2.96
C SER A 369 -7.54 -14.96 -2.74
N PRO A 370 -7.51 -16.00 -3.58
CA PRO A 370 -8.35 -17.17 -3.38
C PRO A 370 -8.10 -17.83 -2.03
N GLU A 371 -9.12 -18.51 -1.49
CA GLU A 371 -9.06 -19.21 -0.20
C GLU A 371 -7.89 -20.20 -0.13
N GLU A 372 -7.55 -20.82 -1.27
CA GLU A 372 -6.47 -21.77 -1.45
C GLU A 372 -5.12 -21.19 -1.01
N ASP A 373 -4.85 -19.91 -1.27
CA ASP A 373 -3.62 -19.24 -0.85
C ASP A 373 -3.53 -19.15 0.68
N SER A 374 -4.64 -18.84 1.35
CA SER A 374 -4.71 -18.83 2.82
C SER A 374 -4.63 -20.23 3.44
N ARG A 375 -5.19 -21.25 2.77
CA ARG A 375 -5.03 -22.65 3.18
C ARG A 375 -3.60 -23.14 3.00
N LEU A 376 -2.89 -22.73 1.94
CA LEU A 376 -1.47 -23.05 1.76
C LEU A 376 -0.63 -22.51 2.92
N ILE A 377 -0.85 -21.26 3.33
CA ILE A 377 -0.14 -20.64 4.47
C ILE A 377 -0.42 -21.38 5.78
N THR A 378 -1.69 -21.63 6.08
CA THR A 378 -2.10 -22.19 7.38
C THR A 378 -1.75 -23.68 7.51
N SER A 379 -1.86 -24.45 6.41
CA SER A 379 -1.46 -25.86 6.41
C SER A 379 0.05 -26.07 6.47
N SER A 380 0.85 -25.10 6.02
CA SER A 380 2.31 -25.19 6.08
C SER A 380 2.88 -24.76 7.43
N SER A 381 2.13 -24.00 8.24
CA SER A 381 2.54 -23.60 9.59
C SER A 381 2.39 -24.72 10.61
N ALA A 382 3.29 -24.77 11.61
CA ALA A 382 3.19 -25.68 12.74
C ALA A 382 1.97 -25.39 13.64
N ASP A 383 1.50 -24.15 13.63
CA ASP A 383 0.31 -23.67 14.35
C ASP A 383 -0.43 -22.65 13.46
N GLY A 384 -1.18 -23.20 12.50
CA GLY A 384 -1.93 -22.45 11.50
C GLY A 384 -3.34 -22.10 11.94
N LYS A 385 -3.75 -20.84 11.79
CA LYS A 385 -5.14 -20.39 11.97
C LYS A 385 -5.71 -19.80 10.69
N LEU A 386 -6.74 -20.44 10.15
CA LEU A 386 -7.50 -19.89 9.02
C LEU A 386 -8.64 -19.02 9.55
N LEU A 387 -8.83 -17.84 8.96
CA LEU A 387 -9.88 -16.89 9.33
C LEU A 387 -10.69 -16.47 8.11
N GLU A 388 -11.93 -16.95 8.01
CA GLU A 388 -12.88 -16.44 7.01
C GLU A 388 -13.47 -15.09 7.50
N ILE A 389 -13.38 -14.07 6.67
CA ILE A 389 -13.99 -12.76 6.92
C ILE A 389 -15.22 -12.62 6.01
N PRO A 390 -16.45 -12.57 6.57
CA PRO A 390 -17.63 -12.40 5.74
C PRO A 390 -17.61 -11.04 5.03
N PHE A 391 -17.94 -11.01 3.74
CA PHE A 391 -17.88 -9.76 2.98
C PHE A 391 -18.97 -8.75 3.39
N ASN A 392 -20.18 -9.19 3.74
CA ASN A 392 -21.29 -8.29 4.06
C ASN A 392 -21.67 -8.30 5.55
N PRO A 393 -21.83 -7.15 6.23
CA PRO A 393 -21.51 -5.79 5.78
C PRO A 393 -19.99 -5.48 5.88
N VAL A 394 -19.41 -5.01 4.77
CA VAL A 394 -17.95 -4.98 4.55
C VAL A 394 -17.17 -4.17 5.59
N TYR A 395 -17.61 -2.96 5.94
CA TYR A 395 -16.93 -2.12 6.92
C TYR A 395 -16.85 -2.78 8.30
N ARG A 396 -17.96 -3.36 8.77
CA ARG A 396 -18.04 -3.98 10.09
C ARG A 396 -17.21 -5.26 10.15
N ASN A 397 -17.25 -6.07 9.10
CA ASN A 397 -16.54 -7.34 9.11
C ASN A 397 -15.05 -7.17 8.85
N PHE A 398 -14.64 -6.17 8.06
CA PHE A 398 -13.24 -5.76 7.95
C PHE A 398 -12.68 -5.33 9.31
N ASP A 399 -13.38 -4.44 10.04
CA ASP A 399 -12.98 -4.03 11.38
C ASP A 399 -12.86 -5.22 12.35
N LYS A 400 -13.89 -6.08 12.41
CA LYS A 400 -13.86 -7.31 13.22
C LYS A 400 -12.70 -8.23 12.87
N GLY A 401 -12.41 -8.41 11.58
CA GLY A 401 -11.27 -9.20 11.11
C GLY A 401 -9.95 -8.64 11.64
N LEU A 402 -9.74 -7.32 11.55
CA LEU A 402 -8.56 -6.68 12.11
C LEU A 402 -8.47 -6.79 13.64
N GLN A 403 -9.58 -6.66 14.36
CA GLN A 403 -9.62 -6.87 15.81
C GLN A 403 -9.21 -8.30 16.19
N GLU A 404 -9.70 -9.31 15.47
CA GLU A 404 -9.38 -10.71 15.72
C GLU A 404 -7.91 -11.02 15.40
N ILE A 405 -7.40 -10.53 14.27
CA ILE A 405 -6.01 -10.70 13.86
C ILE A 405 -5.08 -10.05 14.89
N THR A 406 -5.39 -8.82 15.30
CA THR A 406 -4.63 -8.10 16.33
C THR A 406 -4.69 -8.82 17.68
N GLY A 407 -5.87 -9.35 18.04
CA GLY A 407 -6.09 -10.27 19.16
C GLY A 407 -5.16 -11.48 19.14
N TRP A 408 -5.01 -12.07 17.97
CA TRP A 408 -4.17 -13.24 17.79
C TRP A 408 -2.68 -12.90 17.83
N ILE A 409 -2.25 -11.78 17.23
CA ILE A 409 -0.86 -11.30 17.29
C ILE A 409 -0.46 -11.00 18.73
N GLU A 410 -1.27 -10.24 19.48
CA GLU A 410 -0.99 -9.88 20.88
C GLU A 410 -0.69 -11.12 21.73
N LYS A 411 -1.53 -12.15 21.65
CA LYS A 411 -1.35 -13.41 22.41
C LYS A 411 -0.06 -14.15 22.08
N ARG A 412 0.57 -13.89 20.93
CA ARG A 412 1.84 -14.50 20.51
C ARG A 412 3.05 -13.63 20.88
N LEU A 413 2.83 -12.34 21.09
CA LEU A 413 3.85 -11.41 21.54
C LEU A 413 3.96 -11.37 23.07
N CYS A 414 2.86 -11.57 23.80
CA CYS A 414 2.82 -11.53 25.27
C CYS A 414 3.41 -12.76 25.96
#